data_AF-A0A4R1CDC5-F1
#
_entry.id   AF-A0A4R1CDC5-F1
#
_cell.length_a   1.000
_cell.length_b   1.000
_cell.length_c   1.000
_cell.angle_alpha   90.00
_cell.angle_beta   90.00
_cell.angle_gamma   90.00
#
_symmetry.space_group_name_H-M   'P 1'
#
loop_
_entity.id
_entity.type
_entity.pdbx_description
1 polymer ?
#
loop_
_entity_poly.entity_id
_entity_poly.type
_entity_poly.pdbx_seq_one_letter_code
_entity_poly.pdbx_strand_id
1 'polypeptide(L)'
;MTAALAVLALLVALVLAGACALLLWQLNGLKARAAALTEQVEALEPAPPLPADLEAALGAGTRRLLVVEILNPLDVALSRNKVAGVVAAMAPERLRRIVLEQASRELVTEMAAEGLEVEVRVHAAR
;
A
#
# COMPACT_ATOMS: atom_id res chain seq x y z
N MET A 1 -24.41 57.70 -3.85
CA MET A 1 -24.31 56.36 -4.48
C MET A 1 -22.88 55.83 -4.54
N THR A 2 -21.89 56.63 -4.95
CA THR A 2 -20.48 56.20 -5.08
C THR A 2 -19.82 55.73 -3.77
N ALA A 3 -20.07 56.43 -2.65
CA ALA A 3 -19.51 56.06 -1.36
C ALA A 3 -20.03 54.69 -0.84
N ALA A 4 -21.31 54.39 -1.04
CA ALA A 4 -21.89 53.10 -0.65
C ALA A 4 -21.32 51.93 -1.48
N LEU A 5 -21.11 52.14 -2.78
CA LEU A 5 -20.44 51.20 -3.67
C LEU A 5 -18.98 50.95 -3.27
N ALA A 6 -18.26 52.00 -2.89
CA ALA A 6 -16.87 51.88 -2.43
C ALA A 6 -16.76 51.09 -1.11
N VAL A 7 -17.66 51.33 -0.16
CA VAL A 7 -17.71 50.58 1.11
C VAL A 7 -18.08 49.11 0.87
N LEU A 8 -19.03 48.83 -0.02
CA LEU A 8 -19.39 47.45 -0.38
C LEU A 8 -18.22 46.72 -1.05
N ALA A 9 -17.53 47.37 -1.99
CA ALA A 9 -16.36 46.81 -2.65
C ALA A 9 -15.22 46.52 -1.65
N LEU A 10 -15.01 47.41 -0.67
CA LEU A 10 -14.02 47.22 0.38
C LEU A 10 -14.36 46.01 1.28
N LEU A 11 -15.63 45.86 1.66
CA LEU A 11 -16.09 44.71 2.44
C LEU A 11 -15.91 43.39 1.69
N VAL A 12 -16.26 43.36 0.40
CA VAL A 12 -16.08 42.17 -0.45
C VAL A 12 -14.60 41.81 -0.59
N ALA A 13 -13.73 42.80 -0.80
CA ALA A 13 -12.28 42.59 -0.88
C ALA A 13 -11.71 42.03 0.44
N LEU A 14 -12.19 42.52 1.59
CA LEU A 14 -11.75 42.05 2.90
C LEU A 14 -12.16 40.58 3.15
N VAL A 15 -13.39 40.22 2.77
CA VAL A 15 -13.90 38.84 2.89
C VAL A 15 -13.11 37.89 1.98
N LEU A 16 -12.85 38.30 0.73
CA LEU A 16 -12.03 37.53 -0.21
C LEU A 16 -10.60 37.33 0.30
N ALA A 17 -9.97 38.39 0.81
CA ALA A 17 -8.64 38.30 1.40
C ALA A 17 -8.60 37.35 2.59
N GLY A 18 -9.60 37.40 3.47
CA GLY A 18 -9.74 36.47 4.59
C GLY A 18 -9.92 35.02 4.14
N ALA A 19 -10.77 34.77 3.15
CA ALA A 19 -10.98 33.44 2.59
C ALA A 19 -9.71 32.87 1.95
N CYS A 20 -8.98 33.68 1.18
CA CYS A 20 -7.69 33.29 0.58
C CYS A 20 -6.65 32.98 1.65
N ALA A 21 -6.54 33.78 2.71
CA ALA A 21 -5.60 33.53 3.80
C ALA A 21 -5.92 32.20 4.52
N LEU A 22 -7.20 31.91 4.75
CA LEU A 22 -7.64 30.69 5.41
C LEU A 22 -7.37 29.44 4.55
N LEU A 23 -7.62 29.52 3.24
CA LEU A 23 -7.27 28.48 2.27
C LEU A 23 -5.77 28.21 2.22
N LEU A 24 -4.94 29.26 2.18
CA LEU A 24 -3.49 29.13 2.21
C LEU A 24 -3.00 28.45 3.49
N TRP A 25 -3.61 28.78 4.63
CA TRP A 25 -3.24 28.16 5.90
C TRP A 25 -3.58 26.67 5.94
N GLN A 26 -4.74 26.27 5.43
CA GLN A 26 -5.11 24.86 5.30
C GLN A 26 -4.19 24.09 4.35
N LEU A 27 -3.86 24.67 3.20
CA LEU A 27 -2.95 24.07 2.23
C LEU A 27 -1.55 23.86 2.81
N ASN A 28 -1.03 24.84 3.57
CA ASN A 28 0.26 24.70 4.22
C ASN A 28 0.24 23.64 5.32
N GLY A 29 -0.86 23.53 6.08
CA GLY A 29 -1.05 22.45 7.06
C GLY A 29 -1.09 21.06 6.41
N LEU A 30 -1.76 20.93 5.27
CA LEU A 30 -1.80 19.70 4.48
C LEU A 30 -0.41 19.34 3.93
N LYS A 31 0.33 20.33 3.39
CA LYS A 31 1.69 20.12 2.89
C LYS A 31 2.64 19.68 4.00
N ALA A 32 2.55 20.27 5.18
CA ALA A 32 3.39 19.89 6.32
C ALA A 32 3.10 18.45 6.78
N ARG A 33 1.83 18.04 6.82
CA ARG A 33 1.45 16.65 7.12
C ARG A 33 1.92 15.69 6.04
N ALA A 34 1.76 16.05 4.77
CA ALA A 34 2.24 15.24 3.66
C ALA A 34 3.76 15.05 3.72
N ALA A 35 4.52 16.12 3.97
CA ALA A 35 5.97 16.05 4.13
C ALA A 35 6.38 15.14 5.30
N ALA A 36 5.71 15.24 6.45
CA ALA A 36 5.97 14.37 7.59
C ALA A 36 5.65 12.89 7.30
N LEU A 37 4.62 12.60 6.49
CA LEU A 37 4.34 11.24 6.02
C LEU A 37 5.40 10.76 5.02
N THR A 38 5.83 11.62 4.10
CA THR A 38 6.90 11.28 3.15
C THR A 38 8.20 10.95 3.87
N GLU A 39 8.57 11.75 4.87
CA GLU A 39 9.75 11.51 5.71
C GLU A 39 9.64 10.18 6.49
N GLN A 40 8.45 9.83 7.00
CA GLN A 40 8.21 8.52 7.63
C GLN A 40 8.32 7.36 6.64
N VAL A 41 7.85 7.55 5.40
CA VAL A 41 7.97 6.54 4.33
C VAL A 41 9.42 6.39 3.87
N GLU A 42 10.18 7.48 3.83
CA GLU A 42 11.60 7.47 3.45
C GLU A 42 12.50 6.90 4.57
N ALA A 43 12.06 7.03 5.82
CA ALA A 43 12.68 6.40 6.98
C ALA A 43 12.37 4.90 7.11
N LEU A 44 11.30 4.41 6.49
CA LEU A 44 11.11 2.98 6.23
C LEU A 44 12.12 2.61 5.15
N GLU A 45 13.12 1.78 5.49
CA GLU A 45 14.26 1.44 4.62
C GLU A 45 13.87 1.27 3.15
N PRO A 46 14.71 1.74 2.20
CA PRO A 46 14.49 1.45 0.80
C PRO A 46 14.33 -0.05 0.62
N ALA A 47 13.28 -0.45 -0.11
CA ALA A 47 12.97 -1.85 -0.34
C ALA A 47 14.26 -2.59 -0.73
N PRO A 48 14.58 -3.71 -0.05
CA PRO A 48 15.82 -4.43 -0.31
C PRO A 48 15.92 -4.73 -1.82
N PRO A 49 17.14 -4.67 -2.39
CA PRO A 49 17.33 -4.96 -3.81
C PRO A 49 16.67 -6.29 -4.15
N LEU A 50 16.00 -6.35 -5.31
CA LEU A 50 15.34 -7.56 -5.76
C LEU A 50 16.34 -8.72 -5.68
N PRO A 51 15.95 -9.88 -5.13
CA PRO A 51 16.82 -11.05 -5.13
C PRO A 51 17.26 -11.35 -6.57
N ALA A 52 18.52 -11.76 -6.76
CA ALA A 52 19.07 -12.07 -8.09
C ALA A 52 18.22 -13.07 -8.89
N ASP A 53 17.53 -13.97 -8.18
CA ASP A 53 16.58 -14.94 -8.76
C ASP A 53 15.39 -14.25 -9.46
N LEU A 54 14.98 -13.09 -8.96
CA LEU A 54 13.85 -12.30 -9.48
C LEU A 54 14.27 -11.46 -10.69
N GLU A 55 15.49 -10.92 -10.70
CA GLU A 55 16.08 -10.27 -11.89
C GLU A 55 16.20 -11.27 -13.05
N ALA A 56 16.66 -12.49 -12.77
CA ALA A 56 16.70 -13.56 -13.75
C ALA A 56 15.29 -13.94 -14.26
N ALA A 57 14.28 -13.89 -13.38
CA ALA A 57 12.90 -14.20 -13.73
C ALA A 57 12.25 -13.13 -14.63
N LEU A 58 12.53 -11.85 -14.41
CA LEU A 58 12.05 -10.71 -15.20
C LEU A 58 12.63 -10.69 -16.64
N GLY A 59 13.81 -11.30 -16.84
CA GLY A 59 14.55 -11.23 -18.10
C GLY A 59 14.88 -9.77 -18.46
N ALA A 60 15.34 -9.51 -19.68
CA ALA A 60 15.66 -8.14 -20.14
C ALA A 60 14.41 -7.25 -20.37
N GLY A 61 13.40 -7.34 -19.49
CA GLY A 61 12.16 -6.56 -19.54
C GLY A 61 11.02 -7.22 -20.35
N THR A 62 11.19 -8.44 -20.85
CA THR A 62 10.17 -9.14 -21.65
C THR A 62 9.06 -9.76 -20.80
N ARG A 63 9.32 -10.04 -19.51
CA ARG A 63 8.35 -10.68 -18.62
C ARG A 63 7.78 -9.67 -17.63
N ARG A 64 6.51 -9.85 -17.30
CA ARG A 64 5.80 -9.09 -16.26
C ARG A 64 5.66 -9.96 -15.03
N LEU A 65 5.90 -9.40 -13.85
CA LEU A 65 5.87 -10.13 -12.60
C LEU A 65 4.74 -9.58 -11.71
N LEU A 66 3.88 -10.49 -11.25
CA LEU A 66 2.83 -10.21 -10.28
C LEU A 66 3.33 -10.67 -8.91
N VAL A 67 3.52 -9.73 -7.97
CA VAL A 67 3.85 -10.05 -6.57
C VAL A 67 2.57 -10.07 -5.76
N VAL A 68 2.36 -11.15 -5.02
CA VAL A 68 1.27 -11.27 -4.04
C VAL A 68 1.89 -11.42 -2.66
N GLU A 69 1.56 -10.50 -1.76
CA GLU A 69 2.04 -10.52 -0.38
C GLU A 69 0.88 -10.76 0.58
N ILE A 70 1.10 -11.67 1.55
CA ILE A 70 0.11 -11.97 2.60
C ILE A 70 0.45 -11.16 3.84
N LEU A 71 -0.24 -10.02 4.01
CA LEU A 71 0.04 -9.05 5.07
C LEU A 71 -0.21 -9.61 6.48
N ASN A 72 -1.23 -10.45 6.64
CA ASN A 72 -1.51 -11.11 7.92
C ASN A 72 -1.75 -12.62 7.76
N PRO A 73 -0.68 -13.43 7.84
CA PRO A 73 -0.80 -14.87 7.70
C PRO A 73 -1.56 -15.53 8.85
N LEU A 74 -1.59 -14.93 10.04
CA LEU A 74 -2.30 -15.47 11.19
C LEU A 74 -3.81 -15.40 11.01
N ASP A 75 -4.33 -14.25 10.57
CA ASP A 75 -5.76 -14.06 10.32
C ASP A 75 -6.24 -15.01 9.21
N VAL A 76 -5.44 -15.15 8.15
CA VAL A 76 -5.72 -16.10 7.06
C VAL A 76 -5.79 -17.53 7.60
N ALA A 77 -4.85 -17.92 8.47
CA ALA A 77 -4.86 -19.27 9.03
C ALA A 77 -6.02 -19.52 10.00
N LEU A 78 -6.33 -18.55 10.87
CA LEU A 78 -7.42 -18.64 11.85
C LEU A 78 -8.81 -18.68 11.20
N SER A 79 -9.00 -17.95 10.09
CA SER A 79 -10.26 -18.00 9.33
C SER A 79 -10.56 -19.39 8.76
N ARG A 80 -9.52 -20.20 8.51
CA ARG A 80 -9.63 -21.56 7.96
C ARG A 80 -9.61 -22.64 9.03
N ASN A 81 -8.77 -22.49 10.06
CA ASN A 81 -8.62 -23.48 11.11
C ASN A 81 -8.27 -22.84 12.47
N LYS A 82 -9.11 -23.09 13.47
CA LYS A 82 -8.90 -22.59 14.85
C LYS A 82 -7.62 -23.13 15.51
N VAL A 83 -7.11 -24.29 15.06
CA VAL A 83 -5.84 -24.88 15.55
C VAL A 83 -4.62 -24.08 15.08
N ALA A 84 -4.77 -23.24 14.05
CA ALA A 84 -3.69 -22.40 13.54
C ALA A 84 -3.12 -21.44 14.60
N GLY A 85 -3.93 -21.02 15.58
CA GLY A 85 -3.46 -20.17 16.69
C GLY A 85 -2.39 -20.84 17.56
N VAL A 86 -2.46 -22.17 17.74
CA VAL A 86 -1.44 -22.92 18.50
C VAL A 86 -0.14 -23.04 17.70
N VAL A 87 -0.24 -23.32 16.41
CA VAL A 87 0.92 -23.39 15.50
C VAL A 87 1.59 -22.01 15.37
N ALA A 88 0.80 -20.94 15.33
CA ALA A 88 1.29 -19.57 15.32
C ALA A 88 2.13 -19.22 16.56
N ALA A 89 1.64 -19.62 17.74
CA ALA A 89 2.33 -19.36 19.00
C ALA A 89 3.65 -20.13 19.13
N MET A 90 3.75 -21.32 18.53
CA MET A 90 4.92 -22.18 18.65
C MET A 90 5.94 -22.00 17.51
N ALA A 91 5.48 -21.72 16.29
CA ALA A 91 6.32 -21.70 15.09
C ALA A 91 5.76 -20.73 14.02
N PRO A 92 5.88 -19.40 14.22
CA PRO A 92 5.32 -18.39 13.32
C PRO A 92 5.85 -18.50 11.88
N GLU A 93 7.13 -18.83 11.71
CA GLU A 93 7.74 -19.02 10.38
C GLU A 93 7.18 -20.24 9.63
N ARG A 94 6.83 -21.31 10.36
CA ARG A 94 6.16 -22.47 9.74
C ARG A 94 4.74 -22.14 9.33
N LEU A 95 4.03 -21.37 10.16
CA LEU A 95 2.68 -20.92 9.82
C LEU A 95 2.69 -20.10 8.53
N ARG A 96 3.61 -19.12 8.42
CA ARG A 96 3.80 -18.30 7.22
C ARG A 96 3.95 -19.16 5.98
N ARG A 97 4.84 -20.16 6.04
CA ARG A 97 5.10 -21.07 4.93
C ARG A 97 3.85 -21.87 4.53
N ILE A 98 3.13 -22.43 5.52
CA ILE A 98 1.91 -23.20 5.28
C ILE A 98 0.86 -22.34 4.59
N VAL A 99 0.64 -21.13 5.09
CA VAL A 99 -0.35 -20.19 4.54
C VAL A 99 0.03 -19.81 3.11
N LEU A 100 1.30 -19.55 2.84
CA LEU A 100 1.79 -19.19 1.51
C LEU A 100 1.66 -20.36 0.52
N GLU A 101 2.04 -21.56 0.93
CA GLU A 101 1.88 -22.77 0.11
C GLU A 101 0.40 -23.04 -0.18
N GLN A 102 -0.47 -22.86 0.79
CA GLN A 102 -1.91 -23.02 0.59
C GLN A 102 -2.48 -21.97 -0.37
N ALA A 103 -2.15 -20.69 -0.15
CA ALA A 103 -2.59 -19.60 -1.02
C ALA A 103 -2.09 -19.79 -2.47
N SER A 104 -0.86 -20.28 -2.66
CA SER A 104 -0.32 -20.53 -3.99
C SER A 104 -1.12 -21.60 -4.76
N ARG A 105 -1.56 -22.65 -4.08
CA ARG A 105 -2.39 -23.72 -4.69
C ARG A 105 -3.78 -23.23 -5.06
N GLU A 106 -4.37 -22.42 -4.20
CA GLU A 106 -5.69 -21.82 -4.46
C GLU A 106 -5.63 -20.88 -5.65
N LEU A 107 -4.61 -20.01 -5.73
CA LEU A 107 -4.39 -19.15 -6.89
C LEU A 107 -4.27 -19.93 -8.20
N VAL A 108 -3.48 -21.02 -8.22
CA VAL A 108 -3.38 -21.88 -9.42
C VAL A 108 -4.75 -22.44 -9.79
N THR A 109 -5.52 -22.88 -8.80
CA THR A 109 -6.84 -23.51 -9.02
C THR A 109 -7.86 -22.50 -9.55
N GLU A 110 -7.94 -21.31 -8.94
CA GLU A 110 -8.85 -20.24 -9.32
C GLU A 110 -8.50 -19.70 -10.71
N MET A 111 -7.23 -19.42 -10.98
CA MET A 111 -6.82 -18.92 -12.29
C MET A 111 -6.99 -19.97 -13.41
N ALA A 112 -6.75 -21.26 -13.11
CA ALA A 112 -7.03 -22.32 -14.07
C ALA A 112 -8.54 -22.43 -14.36
N ALA A 113 -9.41 -22.21 -13.37
CA ALA A 113 -10.86 -22.17 -13.57
C ALA A 113 -11.30 -21.01 -14.49
N GLU A 114 -10.53 -19.91 -14.51
CA GLU A 114 -10.70 -18.79 -15.43
C GLU A 114 -10.07 -19.03 -16.82
N GLY A 115 -9.48 -20.21 -17.06
CA GLY A 115 -8.87 -20.59 -18.33
C GLY A 115 -7.43 -20.07 -18.52
N LEU A 116 -6.76 -19.65 -17.45
CA LEU A 116 -5.37 -19.19 -17.47
C LEU A 116 -4.41 -20.35 -17.20
N GLU A 117 -3.34 -20.46 -17.98
CA GLU A 117 -2.23 -21.38 -17.70
C GLU A 117 -1.22 -20.69 -16.79
N VAL A 118 -1.11 -21.13 -15.53
CA VAL A 118 -0.36 -20.42 -14.49
C VAL A 118 0.64 -21.34 -13.80
N GLU A 119 1.89 -20.89 -13.72
CA GLU A 119 2.93 -21.48 -12.87
C GLU A 119 3.23 -20.52 -11.72
N VAL A 120 2.98 -20.95 -10.48
CA VAL A 120 3.28 -20.16 -9.27
C VAL A 120 4.56 -20.68 -8.63
N ARG A 121 5.54 -19.78 -8.44
CA ARG A 121 6.81 -20.07 -7.76
C ARG A 121 6.92 -19.23 -6.50
N VAL A 122 7.28 -19.89 -5.40
CA VAL A 122 7.53 -19.23 -4.11
C VAL A 122 9.01 -18.94 -3.98
N HIS A 123 9.36 -17.66 -3.85
CA HIS A 123 10.72 -17.21 -3.57
C HIS A 123 10.81 -16.73 -2.13
N ALA A 124 11.83 -17.17 -1.40
CA ALA A 124 12.16 -16.65 -0.08
C ALA A 124 13.33 -15.68 -0.22
N ALA A 125 13.11 -14.41 0.08
CA ALA A 125 14.22 -13.48 0.28
C ALA A 125 14.97 -13.94 1.55
N ARG A 126 16.27 -14.22 1.42
CA ARG A 126 17.17 -14.44 2.56
C ARG A 126 17.90 -13.16 2.89
#